data_AF-A0A1Q8QKF8-F1
#
_entry.id   AF-A0A1Q8QKF8-F1
#
_cell.length_a   1.000
_cell.length_b   1.000
_cell.length_c   1.000
_cell.angle_alpha   90.00
_cell.angle_beta   90.00
_cell.angle_gamma   90.00
#
_symmetry.space_group_name_H-M   'P 1'
#
loop_
_entity.id
_entity.type
_entity.pdbx_description
1 polymer ?
#
loop_
_entity_poly.entity_id
_entity_poly.type
_entity_poly.pdbx_seq_one_letter_code
_entity_poly.pdbx_strand_id
1 'polypeptide(L)'
;MKDLKLAGLTSEKGTSTVEVNGVTIGGKEIILMGGPCAVESSIQMSQSAETVKKAGGKILRGGVFKPRTSPYSFQGLGQEGLNYLVQAAKEQDLLCVTEVIDAPSLELVVEKVDIIQIGARNMQNFELLKLAGKINKPIILKRGLSATIEEWLLAAEYILAAGNPQVILCERGIRTFEPSTRNTLDLSAVGVAKELSHLPVIVDPSHAAGRRDLISSLSKAALAVGADGLLIEMHPNPSVAVSDGPQSLHPEEFVQLAQELGVVAESVHRVFACGGYVGEDTLESLRTKIDGIDQSIIEQLAARMRIVKKVGDQKRLDRVKDISREKEIMQRLINLATELQLPPELVKKIYPYIFEFGVQFQIKNKLAIDNELELSICPIGGR
;
A
#
# COMPACT_ATOMS: atom_id res chain seq x y z
N MET A 1 -19.35 -23.66 1.91
CA MET A 1 -20.50 -22.74 2.02
C MET A 1 -21.62 -23.27 1.14
N LYS A 2 -22.83 -23.49 1.67
CA LYS A 2 -23.91 -24.18 0.93
C LYS A 2 -24.67 -23.29 -0.06
N ASP A 3 -24.50 -21.97 0.01
CA ASP A 3 -25.41 -21.02 -0.66
C ASP A 3 -24.75 -20.08 -1.70
N LEU A 4 -23.46 -20.24 -2.00
CA LEU A 4 -22.80 -19.48 -3.08
C LEU A 4 -23.02 -20.16 -4.44
N LYS A 5 -24.07 -19.76 -5.16
CA LYS A 5 -24.44 -20.32 -6.47
C LYS A 5 -23.82 -19.57 -7.64
N LEU A 6 -23.63 -18.26 -7.49
CA LEU A 6 -23.19 -17.36 -8.55
C LEU A 6 -21.76 -16.88 -8.29
N ALA A 7 -21.44 -16.36 -7.09
CA ALA A 7 -20.09 -15.92 -6.73
C ALA A 7 -19.14 -17.10 -6.46
N GLY A 8 -19.68 -18.26 -6.09
CA GLY A 8 -18.90 -19.42 -5.69
C GLY A 8 -17.87 -19.83 -6.75
N LEU A 9 -16.63 -20.09 -6.32
CA LEU A 9 -15.61 -20.63 -7.21
C LEU A 9 -16.01 -22.07 -7.57
N THR A 10 -15.99 -22.38 -8.88
CA THR A 10 -16.26 -23.74 -9.38
C THR A 10 -15.04 -24.20 -10.17
N SER A 11 -14.75 -25.50 -10.21
CA SER A 11 -13.57 -26.04 -10.91
C SER A 11 -13.49 -25.67 -12.40
N GLU A 12 -14.61 -25.26 -13.00
CA GLU A 12 -14.73 -24.81 -14.39
C GLU A 12 -14.57 -23.29 -14.55
N LYS A 13 -14.81 -22.50 -13.50
CA LYS A 13 -14.69 -21.04 -13.52
C LYS A 13 -13.44 -20.61 -12.76
N GLY A 14 -12.43 -20.14 -13.51
CA GLY A 14 -11.31 -19.42 -12.92
C GLY A 14 -11.74 -18.10 -12.26
N THR A 15 -10.79 -17.35 -11.70
CA THR A 15 -11.05 -16.01 -11.17
C THR A 15 -11.61 -15.10 -12.27
N SER A 16 -12.79 -14.51 -12.03
CA SER A 16 -13.39 -13.55 -12.95
C SER A 16 -12.64 -12.23 -12.92
N THR A 17 -12.65 -11.53 -14.06
CA THR A 17 -12.19 -10.15 -14.18
C THR A 17 -13.38 -9.21 -14.39
N VAL A 18 -13.21 -7.96 -14.00
CA VAL A 18 -14.15 -6.88 -14.30
C VAL A 18 -13.45 -5.88 -15.20
N GLU A 19 -13.95 -5.71 -16.42
CA GLU A 19 -13.38 -4.83 -17.43
C GLU A 19 -14.22 -3.56 -17.59
N VAL A 20 -13.57 -2.40 -17.55
CA VAL A 20 -14.21 -1.09 -17.60
C VAL A 20 -13.32 -0.16 -18.40
N ASN A 21 -13.75 0.23 -19.61
CA ASN A 21 -13.03 1.21 -20.45
C ASN A 21 -11.50 0.94 -20.55
N GLY A 22 -11.11 -0.32 -20.76
CA GLY A 22 -9.70 -0.73 -20.90
C GLY A 22 -8.95 -1.00 -19.58
N VAL A 23 -9.60 -0.83 -18.43
CA VAL A 23 -9.05 -1.22 -17.11
C VAL A 23 -9.62 -2.57 -16.70
N THR A 24 -8.74 -3.51 -16.32
CA THR A 24 -9.13 -4.86 -15.89
C THR A 24 -8.81 -5.08 -14.42
N ILE A 25 -9.84 -5.23 -13.60
CA ILE A 25 -9.71 -5.56 -12.17
C ILE A 25 -9.82 -7.08 -12.00
N GLY A 26 -8.89 -7.68 -11.25
CA GLY A 26 -8.77 -9.15 -11.12
C GLY A 26 -7.78 -9.81 -12.08
N GLY A 27 -7.17 -9.03 -12.99
CA GLY A 27 -6.14 -9.51 -13.90
C GLY A 27 -4.74 -9.59 -13.26
N LYS A 28 -3.69 -9.75 -14.08
CA LYS A 28 -2.29 -9.75 -13.60
C LYS A 28 -1.87 -8.39 -13.02
N GLU A 29 -2.39 -7.32 -13.59
CA GLU A 29 -2.16 -5.97 -13.10
C GLU A 29 -2.93 -5.71 -11.80
N ILE A 30 -2.29 -5.06 -10.84
CA ILE A 30 -2.89 -4.54 -9.61
C ILE A 30 -3.35 -3.12 -9.88
N ILE A 31 -4.63 -2.84 -9.62
CA ILE A 31 -5.23 -1.55 -9.93
C ILE A 31 -5.15 -0.61 -8.73
N LEU A 32 -4.45 0.52 -8.88
CA LEU A 32 -4.42 1.59 -7.89
C LEU A 32 -5.58 2.56 -8.13
N MET A 33 -6.40 2.74 -7.09
CA MET A 33 -7.49 3.69 -7.04
C MET A 33 -7.19 4.70 -5.92
N GLY A 34 -7.22 5.99 -6.25
CA GLY A 34 -6.82 7.05 -5.33
C GLY A 34 -7.73 8.26 -5.41
N GLY A 35 -7.69 9.12 -4.39
CA GLY A 35 -8.43 10.37 -4.36
C GLY A 35 -9.03 10.65 -2.99
N PRO A 36 -9.73 11.78 -2.84
CA PRO A 36 -10.14 12.27 -1.54
C PRO A 36 -11.29 11.49 -0.90
N CYS A 37 -11.42 11.68 0.41
CA CYS A 37 -12.54 11.11 1.17
C CYS A 37 -13.88 11.68 0.71
N ALA A 38 -13.95 12.99 0.59
CA ALA A 38 -15.12 13.73 0.14
C ALA A 38 -14.72 14.65 -1.03
N VAL A 39 -15.64 14.87 -1.94
CA VAL A 39 -15.48 15.91 -2.97
C VAL A 39 -15.79 17.26 -2.34
N GLU A 40 -14.83 18.18 -2.37
CA GLU A 40 -14.90 19.47 -1.67
C GLU A 40 -14.94 20.65 -2.65
N SER A 41 -14.19 20.58 -3.76
CA SER A 41 -14.17 21.61 -4.79
C SER A 41 -13.60 21.08 -6.11
N SER A 42 -13.81 21.81 -7.20
CA SER A 42 -13.22 21.50 -8.51
C SER A 42 -11.68 21.49 -8.47
N ILE A 43 -11.06 22.47 -7.79
CA ILE A 43 -9.60 22.59 -7.68
C ILE A 43 -9.02 21.37 -6.95
N GLN A 44 -9.62 20.99 -5.83
CA GLN A 44 -9.22 19.81 -5.05
C GLN A 44 -9.31 18.53 -5.89
N MET A 45 -10.39 18.35 -6.65
CA MET A 45 -10.55 17.16 -7.50
C MET A 45 -9.55 17.14 -8.66
N SER A 46 -9.29 18.28 -9.32
CA SER A 46 -8.32 18.37 -10.41
C SER A 46 -6.91 18.01 -9.94
N GLN A 47 -6.45 18.59 -8.83
CA GLN A 47 -5.15 18.26 -8.22
C GLN A 47 -5.07 16.79 -7.78
N SER A 48 -6.17 16.25 -7.26
CA SER A 48 -6.24 14.83 -6.87
C SER A 48 -6.10 13.92 -8.10
N ALA A 49 -6.80 14.23 -9.19
CA ALA A 49 -6.74 13.48 -10.43
C ALA A 49 -5.32 13.46 -11.02
N GLU A 50 -4.65 14.62 -11.07
CA GLU A 50 -3.27 14.74 -11.53
C GLU A 50 -2.33 13.84 -10.70
N THR A 51 -2.46 13.89 -9.37
CA THR A 51 -1.65 13.07 -8.46
C THR A 51 -1.90 11.57 -8.68
N VAL A 52 -3.16 11.17 -8.83
CA VAL A 52 -3.55 9.77 -9.08
C VAL A 52 -2.95 9.28 -10.39
N LYS A 53 -3.08 10.06 -11.47
CA LYS A 53 -2.49 9.73 -12.78
C LYS A 53 -0.96 9.63 -12.69
N LYS A 54 -0.32 10.59 -12.03
CA LYS A 54 1.14 10.62 -11.80
C LYS A 54 1.65 9.39 -11.04
N ALA A 55 0.88 8.87 -10.09
CA ALA A 55 1.19 7.65 -9.36
C ALA A 55 0.94 6.36 -10.17
N GLY A 56 0.28 6.45 -11.34
CA GLY A 56 -0.10 5.30 -12.15
C GLY A 56 -1.46 4.71 -11.78
N GLY A 57 -2.19 5.42 -10.92
CA GLY A 57 -3.57 5.10 -10.64
C GLY A 57 -4.41 5.21 -11.92
N LYS A 58 -5.42 4.35 -12.00
CA LYS A 58 -6.34 4.28 -13.15
C LYS A 58 -7.75 4.76 -12.81
N ILE A 59 -8.03 4.92 -11.52
CA ILE A 59 -9.37 5.21 -11.01
C ILE A 59 -9.29 6.30 -9.95
N LEU A 60 -9.96 7.42 -10.21
CA LEU A 60 -10.17 8.50 -9.27
C LEU A 60 -11.39 8.22 -8.40
N ARG A 61 -11.21 8.16 -7.09
CA ARG A 61 -12.32 8.07 -6.12
C ARG A 61 -12.68 9.44 -5.56
N GLY A 62 -13.96 9.64 -5.26
CA GLY A 62 -14.42 10.82 -4.53
C GLY A 62 -15.84 10.63 -4.00
N GLY A 63 -16.05 10.82 -2.69
CA GLY A 63 -17.37 10.68 -2.08
C GLY A 63 -18.23 11.93 -2.31
N VAL A 64 -19.26 11.83 -3.16
CA VAL A 64 -20.21 12.93 -3.41
C VAL A 64 -21.38 12.93 -2.42
N PHE A 65 -21.66 11.77 -1.82
CA PHE A 65 -22.55 11.56 -0.69
C PHE A 65 -21.74 10.99 0.49
N LYS A 66 -21.97 11.50 1.70
CA LYS A 66 -21.25 11.04 2.90
C LYS A 66 -22.21 10.50 3.96
N PRO A 67 -22.28 9.19 4.19
CA PRO A 67 -23.06 8.63 5.30
C PRO A 67 -22.31 8.89 6.63
N ARG A 68 -22.61 10.01 7.27
CA ARG A 68 -21.97 10.47 8.50
C ARG A 68 -22.68 9.96 9.74
N THR A 69 -21.91 9.70 10.80
CA THR A 69 -22.44 9.37 12.12
C THR A 69 -23.20 10.56 12.74
N SER A 70 -22.76 11.79 12.46
CA SER A 70 -23.42 13.02 12.94
C SER A 70 -24.12 13.74 11.78
N PRO A 71 -25.38 14.17 11.94
CA PRO A 71 -26.12 14.90 10.91
C PRO A 71 -25.58 16.32 10.66
N TYR A 72 -24.83 16.88 11.62
CA TYR A 72 -24.22 18.22 11.50
C TYR A 72 -22.90 18.23 10.75
N SER A 73 -22.37 17.04 10.43
CA SER A 73 -21.16 16.92 9.63
C SER A 73 -21.44 17.23 8.16
N PHE A 74 -20.40 17.55 7.40
CA PHE A 74 -20.50 17.68 5.95
C PHE A 74 -21.08 16.41 5.30
N GLN A 75 -22.20 16.56 4.57
CA GLN A 75 -22.99 15.47 3.98
C GLN A 75 -22.59 15.14 2.53
N GLY A 76 -21.72 15.95 1.91
CA GLY A 76 -21.37 15.84 0.49
C GLY A 76 -22.04 16.92 -0.38
N LEU A 77 -21.49 17.16 -1.57
CA LEU A 77 -21.99 18.15 -2.53
C LEU A 77 -23.06 17.61 -3.50
N GLY A 78 -23.36 16.30 -3.46
CA GLY A 78 -24.33 15.68 -4.36
C GLY A 78 -24.00 15.93 -5.84
N GLN A 79 -24.95 16.51 -6.59
CA GLN A 79 -24.81 16.74 -8.03
C GLN A 79 -23.62 17.62 -8.41
N GLU A 80 -23.32 18.64 -7.61
CA GLU A 80 -22.20 19.54 -7.89
C GLU A 80 -20.87 18.80 -7.75
N GLY A 81 -20.69 18.06 -6.64
CA GLY A 81 -19.51 17.24 -6.43
C GLY A 81 -19.34 16.15 -7.49
N LEU A 82 -20.44 15.58 -7.99
CA LEU A 82 -20.40 14.63 -9.08
C LEU A 82 -19.83 15.24 -10.36
N ASN A 83 -20.22 16.48 -10.69
CA ASN A 83 -19.68 17.17 -11.86
C ASN A 83 -18.16 17.38 -11.73
N TYR A 84 -17.68 17.77 -10.53
CA TYR A 84 -16.25 17.94 -10.27
C TYR A 84 -15.47 16.63 -10.41
N LEU A 85 -16.00 15.52 -9.86
CA LEU A 85 -15.37 14.21 -9.96
C LEU A 85 -15.24 13.74 -11.42
N VAL A 86 -16.34 13.80 -12.17
CA VAL A 86 -16.37 13.34 -13.57
C VAL A 86 -15.48 14.20 -14.45
N GLN A 87 -15.51 15.52 -14.26
CA GLN A 87 -14.66 16.43 -15.00
C GLN A 87 -13.18 16.15 -14.75
N ALA A 88 -12.76 16.07 -13.49
CA ALA A 88 -11.36 15.85 -13.13
C ALA A 88 -10.84 14.49 -13.61
N ALA A 89 -11.67 13.44 -13.53
CA ALA A 89 -11.32 12.12 -14.05
C ALA A 89 -11.13 12.15 -15.57
N LYS A 90 -12.05 12.79 -16.30
CA LYS A 90 -11.98 12.95 -17.76
C LYS A 90 -10.75 13.73 -18.21
N GLU A 91 -10.41 14.82 -17.53
CA GLU A 91 -9.24 15.67 -17.85
C GLU A 91 -7.91 14.90 -17.76
N GLN A 92 -7.84 13.87 -16.90
CA GLN A 92 -6.63 13.08 -16.66
C GLN A 92 -6.70 11.67 -17.28
N ASP A 93 -7.73 11.38 -18.07
CA ASP A 93 -7.96 10.05 -18.64
C ASP A 93 -7.92 8.96 -17.55
N LEU A 94 -8.75 9.17 -16.53
CA LEU A 94 -8.99 8.26 -15.41
C LEU A 94 -10.46 7.83 -15.41
N LEU A 95 -10.72 6.62 -14.91
CA LEU A 95 -12.08 6.25 -14.52
C LEU A 95 -12.44 6.94 -13.22
N CYS A 96 -13.73 7.01 -12.90
CA CYS A 96 -14.21 7.54 -11.63
C CYS A 96 -15.10 6.56 -10.87
N VAL A 97 -14.97 6.61 -9.54
CA VAL A 97 -15.80 5.83 -8.61
C VAL A 97 -16.35 6.72 -7.50
N THR A 98 -17.63 6.54 -7.19
CA THR A 98 -18.29 7.22 -6.07
C THR A 98 -19.25 6.30 -5.32
N GLU A 99 -19.52 6.64 -4.06
CA GLU A 99 -20.42 5.89 -3.19
C GLU A 99 -21.87 6.32 -3.38
N VAL A 100 -22.78 5.34 -3.42
CA VAL A 100 -24.24 5.57 -3.35
C VAL A 100 -24.76 5.06 -2.02
N ILE A 101 -25.75 5.76 -1.47
CA ILE A 101 -26.27 5.49 -0.12
C ILE A 101 -27.71 4.99 -0.12
N ASP A 102 -28.43 5.19 -1.23
CA ASP A 102 -29.85 4.90 -1.41
C ASP A 102 -30.22 4.88 -2.92
N ALA A 103 -31.51 4.69 -3.23
CA ALA A 103 -31.98 4.67 -4.61
C ALA A 103 -31.84 6.04 -5.33
N PRO A 104 -32.20 7.20 -4.73
CA PRO A 104 -32.00 8.50 -5.38
C PRO A 104 -30.54 8.82 -5.69
N SER A 105 -29.61 8.51 -4.79
CA SER A 105 -28.18 8.70 -5.05
C SER A 105 -27.68 7.81 -6.19
N LEU A 106 -28.19 6.58 -6.31
CA LEU A 106 -27.86 5.69 -7.42
C LEU A 106 -28.36 6.25 -8.76
N GLU A 107 -29.62 6.68 -8.84
CA GLU A 107 -30.21 7.28 -10.04
C GLU A 107 -29.41 8.50 -10.51
N LEU A 108 -28.93 9.32 -9.56
CA LEU A 108 -28.17 10.53 -9.86
C LEU A 108 -26.78 10.25 -10.47
N VAL A 109 -26.12 9.15 -10.09
CA VAL A 109 -24.72 8.88 -10.47
C VAL A 109 -24.56 7.86 -11.60
N VAL A 110 -25.51 6.94 -11.78
CA VAL A 110 -25.32 5.72 -12.60
C VAL A 110 -24.89 5.99 -14.04
N GLU A 111 -25.42 7.04 -14.67
CA GLU A 111 -25.09 7.41 -16.05
C GLU A 111 -23.77 8.18 -16.18
N LYS A 112 -23.23 8.71 -15.07
CA LYS A 112 -22.13 9.68 -15.08
C LYS A 112 -20.80 9.10 -14.61
N VAL A 113 -20.82 8.01 -13.83
CA VAL A 113 -19.60 7.38 -13.31
C VAL A 113 -19.31 6.03 -13.95
N ASP A 114 -18.06 5.58 -13.85
CA ASP A 114 -17.62 4.30 -14.39
C ASP A 114 -17.93 3.15 -13.44
N ILE A 115 -17.78 3.39 -12.13
CA ILE A 115 -17.91 2.37 -11.08
C ILE A 115 -18.76 2.91 -9.92
N ILE A 116 -19.64 2.07 -9.39
CA ILE A 116 -20.45 2.37 -8.21
C ILE A 116 -19.84 1.70 -6.98
N GLN A 117 -19.72 2.44 -5.88
CA GLN A 117 -19.33 1.88 -4.59
C GLN A 117 -20.55 1.74 -3.68
N ILE A 118 -20.73 0.55 -3.09
CA ILE A 118 -21.60 0.32 -1.94
C ILE A 118 -20.73 0.30 -0.69
N GLY A 119 -20.92 1.29 0.19
CA GLY A 119 -20.15 1.43 1.41
C GLY A 119 -20.47 0.35 2.46
N ALA A 120 -19.56 0.16 3.41
CA ALA A 120 -19.66 -0.86 4.45
C ALA A 120 -20.95 -0.82 5.28
N ARG A 121 -21.52 0.38 5.47
CA ARG A 121 -22.79 0.56 6.20
C ARG A 121 -24.00 0.05 5.42
N ASN A 122 -23.89 -0.01 4.10
CA ASN A 122 -24.93 -0.47 3.18
C ASN A 122 -24.67 -1.88 2.63
N MET A 123 -23.66 -2.60 3.12
CA MET A 123 -23.38 -3.98 2.68
C MET A 123 -24.59 -4.91 2.85
N GLN A 124 -25.47 -4.65 3.84
CA GLN A 124 -26.71 -5.40 4.05
C GLN A 124 -27.98 -4.59 3.75
N ASN A 125 -27.84 -3.48 3.01
CA ASN A 125 -29.00 -2.78 2.46
C ASN A 125 -29.47 -3.54 1.21
N PHE A 126 -30.15 -4.68 1.41
CA PHE A 126 -30.49 -5.63 0.36
C PHE A 126 -31.31 -5.01 -0.79
N GLU A 127 -32.16 -4.03 -0.49
CA GLU A 127 -32.91 -3.31 -1.53
C GLU A 127 -31.97 -2.48 -2.42
N LEU A 128 -30.99 -1.78 -1.84
CA LEU A 128 -29.95 -1.10 -2.62
C LEU A 128 -29.09 -2.09 -3.42
N LEU A 129 -28.74 -3.24 -2.86
CA LEU A 129 -27.98 -4.28 -3.60
C LEU A 129 -28.76 -4.82 -4.80
N LYS A 130 -30.06 -5.08 -4.65
CA LYS A 130 -30.93 -5.52 -5.75
C LYS A 130 -31.03 -4.46 -6.84
N LEU A 131 -31.08 -3.18 -6.47
CA LEU A 131 -31.05 -2.07 -7.43
C LEU A 131 -29.69 -2.00 -8.16
N ALA A 132 -28.59 -2.10 -7.43
CA ALA A 132 -27.23 -2.17 -8.00
C ALA A 132 -27.02 -3.41 -8.88
N GLY A 133 -27.78 -4.49 -8.65
CA GLY A 133 -27.79 -5.67 -9.51
C GLY A 133 -28.54 -5.51 -10.84
N LYS A 134 -29.36 -4.45 -10.99
CA LYS A 134 -30.13 -4.17 -12.21
C LYS A 134 -29.46 -3.19 -13.17
N ILE A 135 -28.36 -2.55 -12.74
CA ILE A 135 -27.61 -1.61 -13.58
C ILE A 135 -26.49 -2.35 -14.31
N ASN A 136 -26.06 -1.82 -15.45
CA ASN A 136 -24.93 -2.36 -16.21
C ASN A 136 -23.63 -1.60 -15.90
N LYS A 137 -23.25 -1.56 -14.62
CA LYS A 137 -22.03 -0.90 -14.14
C LYS A 137 -21.34 -1.76 -13.08
N PRO A 138 -19.99 -1.79 -13.05
CA PRO A 138 -19.23 -2.41 -11.98
C PRO A 138 -19.60 -1.90 -10.58
N ILE A 139 -19.69 -2.81 -9.62
CA ILE A 139 -19.99 -2.53 -8.22
C ILE A 139 -18.80 -2.90 -7.33
N ILE A 140 -18.22 -1.93 -6.63
CA ILE A 140 -17.35 -2.18 -5.49
C ILE A 140 -18.21 -2.37 -4.24
N LEU A 141 -18.23 -3.58 -3.70
CA LEU A 141 -18.94 -3.93 -2.47
C LEU A 141 -17.97 -3.98 -1.29
N LYS A 142 -18.02 -2.95 -0.43
CA LYS A 142 -17.23 -2.93 0.81
C LYS A 142 -17.78 -3.87 1.85
N ARG A 143 -16.90 -4.65 2.49
CA ARG A 143 -17.26 -5.50 3.63
C ARG A 143 -17.83 -4.66 4.78
N GLY A 144 -18.89 -5.17 5.40
CA GLY A 144 -19.54 -4.54 6.55
C GLY A 144 -18.65 -4.56 7.80
N LEU A 145 -18.86 -3.61 8.70
CA LEU A 145 -18.01 -3.40 9.88
C LEU A 145 -17.86 -4.62 10.77
N SER A 146 -18.86 -5.50 10.81
CA SER A 146 -18.86 -6.71 11.65
C SER A 146 -19.32 -7.93 10.85
N ALA A 147 -19.24 -7.85 9.52
CA ALA A 147 -19.67 -8.93 8.65
C ALA A 147 -18.63 -10.06 8.63
N THR A 148 -19.11 -11.29 8.70
CA THR A 148 -18.33 -12.47 8.33
C THR A 148 -18.03 -12.47 6.83
N ILE A 149 -17.07 -13.29 6.40
CA ILE A 149 -16.76 -13.46 4.97
C ILE A 149 -17.96 -14.09 4.24
N GLU A 150 -18.66 -15.02 4.88
CA GLU A 150 -19.88 -15.63 4.34
C GLU A 150 -20.97 -14.58 4.07
N GLU A 151 -21.29 -13.72 5.05
CA GLU A 151 -22.29 -12.65 4.86
C GLU A 151 -21.88 -11.66 3.77
N TRP A 152 -20.58 -11.40 3.62
CA TRP A 152 -20.07 -10.52 2.58
C TRP A 152 -20.20 -11.13 1.18
N LEU A 153 -19.88 -12.42 1.03
CA LEU A 153 -20.07 -13.14 -0.23
C LEU A 153 -21.56 -13.31 -0.56
N LEU A 154 -22.42 -13.56 0.44
CA LEU A 154 -23.87 -13.61 0.25
C LEU A 154 -24.45 -12.25 -0.16
N ALA A 155 -23.90 -11.13 0.34
CA ALA A 155 -24.27 -9.80 -0.12
C ALA A 155 -23.89 -9.57 -1.59
N ALA A 156 -22.74 -10.06 -2.05
CA ALA A 156 -22.40 -10.06 -3.47
C ALA A 156 -23.40 -10.89 -4.30
N GLU A 157 -23.89 -11.98 -3.73
CA GLU A 157 -24.88 -12.86 -4.34
C GLU A 157 -26.22 -12.17 -4.62
N TYR A 158 -26.64 -11.21 -3.80
CA TYR A 158 -27.81 -10.37 -4.10
C TYR A 158 -27.64 -9.54 -5.36
N ILE A 159 -26.44 -8.99 -5.60
CA ILE A 159 -26.13 -8.19 -6.80
C ILE A 159 -26.11 -9.10 -8.03
N LEU A 160 -25.41 -10.23 -7.93
CA LEU A 160 -25.27 -11.22 -9.00
C LEU A 160 -26.62 -11.82 -9.39
N ALA A 161 -27.44 -12.21 -8.41
CA ALA A 161 -28.76 -12.80 -8.64
C ALA A 161 -29.76 -11.81 -9.24
N ALA A 162 -29.58 -10.50 -9.02
CA ALA A 162 -30.38 -9.46 -9.64
C ALA A 162 -29.96 -9.15 -11.09
N GLY A 163 -28.81 -9.66 -11.55
CA GLY A 163 -28.43 -9.68 -12.96
C GLY A 163 -27.09 -9.06 -13.31
N ASN A 164 -26.36 -8.47 -12.35
CA ASN A 164 -25.10 -7.77 -12.63
C ASN A 164 -23.88 -8.63 -12.25
N PRO A 165 -23.12 -9.18 -13.22
CA PRO A 165 -21.96 -10.03 -12.95
C PRO A 165 -20.71 -9.26 -12.50
N GLN A 166 -20.73 -7.92 -12.55
CA GLN A 166 -19.53 -7.08 -12.40
C GLN A 166 -19.33 -6.64 -10.95
N VAL A 167 -19.07 -7.59 -10.05
CA VAL A 167 -18.87 -7.30 -8.61
C VAL A 167 -17.39 -7.38 -8.23
N ILE A 168 -16.91 -6.38 -7.49
CA ILE A 168 -15.57 -6.28 -6.93
C ILE A 168 -15.69 -6.21 -5.40
N LEU A 169 -15.05 -7.13 -4.70
CA LEU A 169 -15.07 -7.19 -3.25
C LEU A 169 -14.00 -6.23 -2.69
N CYS A 170 -14.36 -5.34 -1.76
CA CYS A 170 -13.40 -4.51 -1.02
C CYS A 170 -13.33 -4.81 0.49
N GLU A 171 -12.22 -5.40 0.94
CA GLU A 171 -11.90 -5.55 2.37
C GLU A 171 -11.42 -4.20 2.94
N ARG A 172 -11.94 -3.82 4.11
CA ARG A 172 -11.80 -2.43 4.65
C ARG A 172 -11.68 -2.39 6.18
N GLY A 173 -11.33 -3.50 6.78
CA GLY A 173 -11.24 -3.74 8.21
C GLY A 173 -12.57 -4.03 8.88
N ILE A 174 -12.50 -4.86 9.91
CA ILE A 174 -13.59 -5.21 10.80
C ILE A 174 -13.42 -4.54 12.17
N ARG A 175 -14.54 -4.32 12.85
CA ARG A 175 -14.56 -3.83 14.23
C ARG A 175 -14.11 -4.94 15.17
N THR A 176 -13.16 -4.61 16.04
CA THR A 176 -12.66 -5.49 17.10
C THR A 176 -12.62 -4.71 18.42
N PHE A 177 -12.00 -5.29 19.45
CA PHE A 177 -11.72 -4.61 20.70
C PHE A 177 -10.47 -3.71 20.65
N GLU A 178 -9.68 -3.75 19.57
CA GLU A 178 -8.40 -3.03 19.46
C GLU A 178 -8.62 -1.52 19.23
N PRO A 179 -8.13 -0.63 20.12
CA PRO A 179 -8.34 0.81 19.99
C PRO A 179 -7.28 1.54 19.15
N SER A 180 -6.12 0.94 18.87
CA SER A 180 -4.99 1.62 18.21
C SER A 180 -5.22 1.90 16.72
N THR A 181 -6.21 1.25 16.12
CA THR A 181 -6.67 1.47 14.74
C THR A 181 -8.19 1.61 14.73
N ARG A 182 -8.73 2.33 13.73
CA ARG A 182 -10.18 2.55 13.57
C ARG A 182 -10.93 1.23 13.39
N ASN A 183 -10.35 0.31 12.62
CA ASN A 183 -10.77 -1.07 12.43
C ASN A 183 -9.50 -1.95 12.39
N THR A 184 -9.65 -3.26 12.55
CA THR A 184 -8.55 -4.21 12.32
C THR A 184 -8.64 -4.71 10.89
N LEU A 185 -7.60 -4.48 10.08
CA LEU A 185 -7.56 -4.98 8.70
C LEU A 185 -7.45 -6.51 8.71
N ASP A 186 -8.45 -7.18 8.15
CA ASP A 186 -8.48 -8.64 8.05
C ASP A 186 -7.88 -9.08 6.71
N LEU A 187 -6.54 -9.15 6.63
CA LEU A 187 -5.85 -9.60 5.41
C LEU A 187 -6.16 -11.07 5.06
N SER A 188 -6.55 -11.89 6.04
CA SER A 188 -6.93 -13.29 5.78
C SER A 188 -8.18 -13.38 4.90
N ALA A 189 -9.08 -12.39 5.00
CA ALA A 189 -10.28 -12.32 4.17
C ALA A 189 -9.97 -12.22 2.68
N VAL A 190 -8.83 -11.64 2.29
CA VAL A 190 -8.43 -11.59 0.87
C VAL A 190 -8.19 -13.00 0.34
N GLY A 191 -7.39 -13.81 1.04
CA GLY A 191 -7.11 -15.19 0.64
C GLY A 191 -8.36 -16.06 0.68
N VAL A 192 -9.13 -16.00 1.77
CA VAL A 192 -10.34 -16.81 1.95
C VAL A 192 -11.42 -16.44 0.93
N ALA A 193 -11.64 -15.15 0.64
CA ALA A 193 -12.60 -14.75 -0.38
C ALA A 193 -12.20 -15.25 -1.77
N LYS A 194 -10.91 -15.19 -2.14
CA LYS A 194 -10.42 -15.70 -3.43
C LYS A 194 -10.43 -17.22 -3.55
N GLU A 195 -10.37 -17.94 -2.44
CA GLU A 195 -10.56 -19.40 -2.41
C GLU A 195 -12.02 -19.79 -2.62
N LEU A 196 -12.94 -19.03 -2.01
CA LEU A 196 -14.36 -19.36 -2.01
C LEU A 196 -15.13 -18.76 -3.19
N SER A 197 -14.61 -17.70 -3.80
CA SER A 197 -15.29 -16.90 -4.82
C SER A 197 -14.36 -16.60 -5.99
N HIS A 198 -14.95 -16.46 -7.18
CA HIS A 198 -14.23 -16.05 -8.38
C HIS A 198 -14.05 -14.52 -8.48
N LEU A 199 -14.72 -13.73 -7.64
CA LEU A 199 -14.76 -12.27 -7.75
C LEU A 199 -13.38 -11.63 -7.44
N PRO A 200 -13.02 -10.52 -8.12
CA PRO A 200 -11.83 -9.75 -7.74
C PRO A 200 -11.93 -9.21 -6.31
N VAL A 201 -10.80 -9.18 -5.60
CA VAL A 201 -10.73 -8.68 -4.21
C VAL A 201 -9.71 -7.55 -4.09
N ILE A 202 -10.17 -6.36 -3.73
CA ILE A 202 -9.34 -5.18 -3.45
C ILE A 202 -9.32 -4.86 -1.96
N VAL A 203 -8.40 -3.98 -1.53
CA VAL A 203 -8.25 -3.58 -0.13
C VAL A 203 -8.29 -2.06 0.02
N ASP A 204 -8.99 -1.58 1.05
CA ASP A 204 -9.00 -0.18 1.51
C ASP A 204 -8.22 -0.06 2.83
N PRO A 205 -6.91 0.24 2.76
CA PRO A 205 -6.07 0.36 3.96
C PRO A 205 -6.37 1.64 4.75
N SER A 206 -6.86 2.69 4.08
CA SER A 206 -7.13 4.00 4.70
C SER A 206 -8.26 3.92 5.72
N HIS A 207 -9.41 3.34 5.36
CA HIS A 207 -10.53 3.19 6.28
C HIS A 207 -10.35 2.05 7.27
N ALA A 208 -9.55 1.04 6.92
CA ALA A 208 -9.20 -0.04 7.83
C ALA A 208 -8.41 0.52 9.02
N ALA A 209 -7.25 1.13 8.76
CA ALA A 209 -6.42 1.67 9.82
C ALA A 209 -7.00 2.93 10.46
N GLY A 210 -7.58 3.84 9.64
CA GLY A 210 -7.91 5.19 10.07
C GLY A 210 -6.68 6.00 10.53
N ARG A 211 -5.50 5.62 10.03
CA ARG A 211 -4.18 6.16 10.40
C ARG A 211 -3.29 6.23 9.18
N ARG A 212 -2.77 7.42 8.90
CA ARG A 212 -1.93 7.67 7.72
C ARG A 212 -0.65 6.85 7.72
N ASP A 213 0.02 6.78 8.86
CA ASP A 213 1.32 6.10 9.04
C ASP A 213 1.28 4.59 8.78
N LEU A 214 0.09 3.99 8.83
CA LEU A 214 -0.12 2.57 8.57
C LEU A 214 -0.49 2.26 7.11
N ILE A 215 -0.82 3.27 6.29
CA ILE A 215 -1.31 3.02 4.93
C ILE A 215 -0.24 2.34 4.07
N SER A 216 1.02 2.78 4.16
CA SER A 216 2.10 2.19 3.34
C SER A 216 2.31 0.71 3.66
N SER A 217 2.47 0.36 4.94
CA SER A 217 2.71 -1.02 5.36
C SER A 217 1.53 -1.94 5.05
N LEU A 218 0.30 -1.49 5.31
CA LEU A 218 -0.91 -2.28 5.03
C LEU A 218 -1.16 -2.44 3.53
N SER A 219 -0.83 -1.44 2.71
CA SER A 219 -0.93 -1.54 1.24
C SER A 219 0.02 -2.60 0.70
N LYS A 220 1.29 -2.59 1.17
CA LYS A 220 2.28 -3.61 0.78
C LYS A 220 1.84 -5.01 1.20
N ALA A 221 1.31 -5.15 2.42
CA ALA A 221 0.80 -6.42 2.92
C ALA A 221 -0.42 -6.92 2.12
N ALA A 222 -1.32 -6.01 1.71
CA ALA A 222 -2.47 -6.33 0.86
C ALA A 222 -2.05 -6.87 -0.51
N LEU A 223 -1.02 -6.29 -1.13
CA LEU A 223 -0.46 -6.83 -2.38
C LEU A 223 0.17 -8.20 -2.16
N ALA A 224 0.96 -8.35 -1.09
CA ALA A 224 1.64 -9.60 -0.79
C ALA A 224 0.68 -10.78 -0.54
N VAL A 225 -0.50 -10.52 0.05
CA VAL A 225 -1.55 -11.55 0.25
C VAL A 225 -2.39 -11.81 -1.00
N GLY A 226 -2.21 -11.03 -2.08
CA GLY A 226 -2.82 -11.29 -3.39
C GLY A 226 -4.04 -10.44 -3.72
N ALA A 227 -4.18 -9.24 -3.14
CA ALA A 227 -5.21 -8.29 -3.55
C ALA A 227 -5.04 -7.85 -5.02
N ASP A 228 -6.17 -7.65 -5.71
CA ASP A 228 -6.22 -7.26 -7.12
C ASP A 228 -6.22 -5.74 -7.33
N GLY A 229 -6.23 -4.98 -6.24
CA GLY A 229 -6.22 -3.52 -6.27
C GLY A 229 -6.24 -2.92 -4.88
N LEU A 230 -6.01 -1.61 -4.85
CA LEU A 230 -6.02 -0.79 -3.64
C LEU A 230 -6.93 0.41 -3.83
N LEU A 231 -7.72 0.73 -2.82
CA LEU A 231 -8.54 1.93 -2.75
C LEU A 231 -8.03 2.80 -1.61
N ILE A 232 -7.23 3.81 -1.93
CA ILE A 232 -6.49 4.62 -0.95
C ILE A 232 -7.01 6.07 -0.93
N GLU A 233 -7.14 6.63 0.27
CA GLU A 233 -7.45 8.04 0.45
C GLU A 233 -6.20 8.91 0.41
N MET A 234 -6.25 9.94 -0.43
CA MET A 234 -5.24 10.99 -0.55
C MET A 234 -5.96 12.33 -0.71
N HIS A 235 -5.40 13.38 -0.11
CA HIS A 235 -5.94 14.73 -0.22
C HIS A 235 -4.81 15.70 -0.60
N PRO A 236 -5.03 16.67 -1.51
CA PRO A 236 -4.00 17.65 -1.87
C PRO A 236 -3.51 18.47 -0.68
N ASN A 237 -4.39 18.72 0.30
CA ASN A 237 -4.05 19.35 1.56
C ASN A 237 -4.83 18.72 2.73
N PRO A 238 -4.35 17.61 3.31
CA PRO A 238 -5.10 16.87 4.34
C PRO A 238 -5.43 17.69 5.60
N SER A 239 -4.66 18.75 5.89
CA SER A 239 -4.82 19.57 7.09
C SER A 239 -6.13 20.38 7.11
N VAL A 240 -6.71 20.65 5.94
CA VAL A 240 -7.95 21.42 5.79
C VAL A 240 -9.13 20.58 5.28
N ALA A 241 -8.95 19.26 5.15
CA ALA A 241 -9.98 18.37 4.60
C ALA A 241 -11.23 18.34 5.50
N VAL A 242 -12.42 18.37 4.89
CA VAL A 242 -13.71 18.38 5.62
C VAL A 242 -14.12 17.00 6.13
N SER A 243 -13.39 15.97 5.72
CA SER A 243 -13.58 14.58 6.12
C SER A 243 -12.25 13.84 6.08
N ASP A 244 -11.94 13.10 7.15
CA ASP A 244 -10.89 12.07 7.14
C ASP A 244 -9.47 12.58 6.76
N GLY A 245 -9.19 13.85 7.04
CA GLY A 245 -7.87 14.48 6.84
C GLY A 245 -6.72 13.76 7.58
N PRO A 246 -6.85 13.39 8.87
CA PRO A 246 -5.77 12.73 9.62
C PRO A 246 -5.28 11.41 9.03
N GLN A 247 -6.11 10.68 8.28
CA GLN A 247 -5.69 9.45 7.61
C GLN A 247 -5.38 9.61 6.12
N SER A 248 -5.77 10.71 5.49
CA SER A 248 -5.50 10.91 4.06
C SER A 248 -4.01 11.12 3.84
N LEU A 249 -3.42 10.42 2.87
CA LEU A 249 -2.04 10.66 2.45
C LEU A 249 -1.91 12.07 1.82
N HIS A 250 -0.73 12.65 1.93
CA HIS A 250 -0.31 13.76 1.09
C HIS A 250 0.02 13.26 -0.34
N PRO A 251 0.01 14.15 -1.35
CA PRO A 251 0.30 13.76 -2.73
C PRO A 251 1.66 13.06 -2.91
N GLU A 252 2.71 13.57 -2.27
CA GLU A 252 4.06 13.03 -2.31
C GLU A 252 4.14 11.62 -1.71
N GLU A 253 3.46 11.40 -0.58
CA GLU A 253 3.39 10.08 0.07
C GLU A 253 2.64 9.06 -0.80
N PHE A 254 1.59 9.51 -1.51
CA PHE A 254 0.83 8.65 -2.42
C PHE A 254 1.66 8.22 -3.63
N VAL A 255 2.41 9.14 -4.24
CA VAL A 255 3.30 8.83 -5.37
C VAL A 255 4.46 7.93 -4.92
N GLN A 256 5.07 8.23 -3.77
CA GLN A 256 6.13 7.39 -3.20
C GLN A 256 5.62 5.98 -2.92
N LEU A 257 4.43 5.85 -2.30
CA LEU A 257 3.83 4.56 -2.03
C LEU A 257 3.63 3.76 -3.32
N ALA A 258 3.14 4.37 -4.39
CA ALA A 258 2.96 3.69 -5.67
C ALA A 258 4.26 3.11 -6.23
N GLN A 259 5.40 3.81 -6.08
CA GLN A 259 6.71 3.30 -6.47
C GLN A 259 7.12 2.08 -5.64
N GLU A 260 6.93 2.15 -4.32
CA GLU A 260 7.24 1.05 -3.40
C GLU A 260 6.35 -0.19 -3.67
N LEU A 261 5.08 0.02 -4.05
CA LEU A 261 4.16 -1.05 -4.41
C LEU A 261 4.58 -1.78 -5.69
N GLY A 262 5.22 -1.09 -6.64
CA GLY A 262 5.77 -1.72 -7.84
C GLY A 262 6.78 -2.83 -7.52
N VAL A 263 7.68 -2.59 -6.56
CA VAL A 263 8.66 -3.58 -6.09
C VAL A 263 7.99 -4.78 -5.43
N VAL A 264 6.96 -4.54 -4.60
CA VAL A 264 6.22 -5.62 -3.94
C VAL A 264 5.44 -6.46 -4.96
N ALA A 265 4.76 -5.81 -5.91
CA ALA A 265 4.01 -6.48 -6.96
C ALA A 265 4.89 -7.44 -7.78
N GLU A 266 6.10 -7.00 -8.16
CA GLU A 266 7.07 -7.84 -8.87
C GLU A 266 7.47 -9.06 -8.05
N SER A 267 7.70 -8.89 -6.74
CA SER A 267 8.08 -9.99 -5.83
C SER A 267 7.03 -11.10 -5.71
N VAL A 268 5.76 -10.78 -6.01
CA VAL A 268 4.64 -11.72 -6.04
C VAL A 268 4.12 -12.01 -7.46
N HIS A 269 4.95 -11.77 -8.48
CA HIS A 269 4.67 -12.07 -9.89
C HIS A 269 3.44 -11.35 -10.49
N ARG A 270 3.06 -10.21 -9.91
CA ARG A 270 2.01 -9.32 -10.41
C ARG A 270 2.62 -8.13 -11.14
N VAL A 271 1.79 -7.41 -11.89
CA VAL A 271 2.19 -6.17 -12.57
C VAL A 271 1.58 -4.99 -11.82
N PHE A 272 2.32 -3.89 -11.70
CA PHE A 272 1.81 -2.63 -11.18
C PHE A 272 2.20 -1.54 -12.16
N ALA A 273 1.22 -0.78 -12.65
CA ALA A 273 1.52 0.39 -13.45
C ALA A 273 2.13 1.46 -12.53
N CYS A 274 3.45 1.57 -12.54
CA CYS A 274 4.09 2.76 -12.01
C CYS A 274 3.75 3.90 -12.98
N GLY A 275 3.00 4.89 -12.50
CA GLY A 275 2.77 6.10 -13.28
C GLY A 275 4.11 6.66 -13.67
N GLY A 276 4.22 7.03 -14.95
CA GLY A 276 5.41 7.64 -15.49
C GLY A 276 5.69 8.96 -14.78
N TYR A 277 6.37 8.91 -13.64
CA TYR A 277 7.67 9.52 -13.58
C TYR A 277 8.67 8.54 -14.23
N VAL A 278 8.51 8.35 -15.55
CA VAL A 278 9.64 8.69 -16.39
C VAL A 278 9.73 10.20 -16.20
N GLY A 279 10.41 10.64 -15.13
CA GLY A 279 11.20 11.81 -15.35
C GLY A 279 11.94 11.45 -16.63
N GLU A 280 11.93 12.32 -17.64
CA GLU A 280 13.19 12.47 -18.34
C GLU A 280 14.26 12.38 -17.26
N ASP A 281 15.28 11.55 -17.48
CA ASP A 281 16.45 11.49 -16.62
C ASP A 281 17.12 12.87 -16.67
N THR A 282 16.43 13.86 -16.09
CA THR A 282 16.89 15.18 -15.81
C THR A 282 18.00 14.91 -14.83
N LEU A 283 19.10 15.61 -15.05
CA LEU A 283 20.27 15.49 -14.22
C LEU A 283 19.93 15.57 -12.73
N GLU A 284 18.93 16.39 -12.37
CA GLU A 284 18.45 16.56 -11.00
C GLU A 284 17.73 15.33 -10.44
N SER A 285 16.90 14.66 -11.24
CA SER A 285 16.22 13.43 -10.82
C SER A 285 17.20 12.26 -10.65
N LEU A 286 18.20 12.16 -11.52
CA LEU A 286 19.26 11.16 -11.41
C LEU A 286 20.14 11.42 -10.18
N ARG A 287 20.45 12.69 -9.90
CA ARG A 287 21.16 13.08 -8.67
C ARG A 287 20.39 12.70 -7.43
N THR A 288 19.09 12.99 -7.39
CA THR A 288 18.25 12.61 -6.24
C THR A 288 18.21 11.08 -6.05
N LYS A 289 18.17 10.30 -7.15
CA LYS A 289 18.29 8.83 -7.07
C LYS A 289 19.65 8.39 -6.52
N ILE A 290 20.74 9.04 -6.95
CA ILE A 290 22.09 8.80 -6.42
C ILE A 290 22.14 9.14 -4.93
N ASP A 291 21.60 10.28 -4.51
CA ASP A 291 21.57 10.70 -3.11
C ASP A 291 20.86 9.66 -2.22
N GLY A 292 19.76 9.09 -2.71
CA GLY A 292 19.05 7.99 -2.01
C GLY A 292 19.87 6.69 -1.92
N ILE A 293 20.61 6.35 -2.98
CA ILE A 293 21.53 5.19 -2.96
C ILE A 293 22.68 5.45 -1.99
N ASP A 294 23.26 6.65 -2.00
CA ASP A 294 24.36 7.04 -1.11
C ASP A 294 23.92 7.01 0.35
N GLN A 295 22.72 7.51 0.66
CA GLN A 295 22.13 7.37 1.99
C GLN A 295 22.02 5.89 2.40
N SER A 296 21.51 5.03 1.52
CA SER A 296 21.42 3.58 1.78
C SER A 296 22.80 2.95 2.02
N ILE A 297 23.83 3.34 1.27
CA ILE A 297 25.21 2.88 1.49
C ILE A 297 25.67 3.24 2.91
N ILE A 298 25.43 4.48 3.37
CA ILE A 298 25.80 4.92 4.72
C ILE A 298 25.02 4.13 5.79
N GLU A 299 23.71 3.94 5.62
CA GLU A 299 22.88 3.18 6.54
C GLU A 299 23.32 1.71 6.65
N GLN A 300 23.65 1.08 5.52
CA GLN A 300 24.16 -0.30 5.47
C GLN A 300 25.55 -0.42 6.10
N LEU A 301 26.44 0.56 5.89
CA LEU A 301 27.73 0.62 6.58
C LEU A 301 27.53 0.78 8.10
N ALA A 302 26.61 1.62 8.54
CA ALA A 302 26.29 1.77 9.97
C ALA A 302 25.71 0.48 10.57
N ALA A 303 24.82 -0.20 9.85
CA ALA A 303 24.31 -1.52 10.25
C ALA A 303 25.42 -2.56 10.35
N ARG A 304 26.31 -2.60 9.35
CA ARG A 304 27.50 -3.46 9.36
C ARG A 304 28.40 -3.16 10.57
N MET A 305 28.64 -1.89 10.90
CA MET A 305 29.48 -1.51 12.04
C MET A 305 28.88 -1.96 13.39
N ARG A 306 27.55 -1.91 13.55
CA ARG A 306 26.87 -2.48 14.73
C ARG A 306 27.11 -3.98 14.87
N ILE A 307 27.12 -4.72 13.76
CA ILE A 307 27.40 -6.16 13.76
C ILE A 307 28.89 -6.42 14.02
N VAL A 308 29.78 -5.64 13.38
CA VAL A 308 31.23 -5.69 13.61
C VAL A 308 31.57 -5.49 15.08
N LYS A 309 30.88 -4.59 15.80
CA LYS A 309 31.01 -4.45 17.26
C LYS A 309 30.74 -5.77 17.98
N LYS A 310 29.57 -6.37 17.74
CA LYS A 310 29.17 -7.66 18.35
C LYS A 310 30.15 -8.79 18.04
N VAL A 311 30.68 -8.84 16.81
CA VAL A 311 31.72 -9.81 16.42
C VAL A 311 33.03 -9.54 17.18
N GLY A 312 33.38 -8.28 17.37
CA GLY A 312 34.53 -7.87 18.17
C GLY A 312 34.42 -8.35 19.61
N ASP A 313 33.25 -8.20 20.23
CA ASP A 313 33.00 -8.61 21.62
C ASP A 313 33.33 -10.10 21.85
N GLN A 314 33.11 -10.96 20.84
CA GLN A 314 33.40 -12.39 20.89
C GLN A 314 34.85 -12.78 20.61
N LYS A 315 35.68 -11.87 20.10
CA LYS A 315 37.09 -12.13 19.75
C LYS A 315 38.04 -11.77 20.89
N ARG A 316 39.17 -12.48 20.99
CA ARG A 316 40.30 -12.07 21.84
C ARG A 316 41.02 -10.87 21.20
N LEU A 317 41.59 -10.00 22.04
CA LEU A 317 42.20 -8.72 21.64
C LEU A 317 43.42 -8.90 20.71
N ASP A 318 44.13 -10.02 20.84
CA ASP A 318 45.27 -10.43 20.00
C ASP A 318 44.87 -11.09 18.67
N ARG A 319 43.56 -11.35 18.44
CA ARG A 319 43.03 -12.07 17.26
C ARG A 319 41.84 -11.37 16.59
N VAL A 320 41.87 -10.04 16.60
CA VAL A 320 40.79 -9.24 15.99
C VAL A 320 40.79 -9.39 14.46
N LYS A 321 41.98 -9.31 13.84
CA LYS A 321 42.15 -9.44 12.39
C LYS A 321 42.20 -10.91 11.96
N ASP A 322 41.40 -11.26 10.95
CA ASP A 322 41.37 -12.60 10.34
C ASP A 322 41.61 -12.50 8.84
N ILE A 323 42.86 -12.69 8.45
CA ILE A 323 43.32 -12.53 7.06
C ILE A 323 42.71 -13.62 6.17
N SER A 324 42.45 -14.82 6.70
CA SER A 324 41.89 -15.93 5.94
C SER A 324 40.44 -15.63 5.55
N ARG A 325 39.65 -15.13 6.51
CA ARG A 325 38.26 -14.73 6.31
C ARG A 325 38.14 -13.49 5.42
N GLU A 326 39.03 -12.51 5.57
CA GLU A 326 39.06 -11.33 4.69
C GLU A 326 39.26 -11.74 3.22
N LYS A 327 40.20 -12.66 2.94
CA LYS A 327 40.43 -13.18 1.58
C LYS A 327 39.21 -13.88 1.01
N GLU A 328 38.55 -14.73 1.80
CA GLU A 328 37.33 -15.44 1.39
C GLU A 328 36.19 -14.46 1.05
N ILE A 329 35.96 -13.48 1.93
CA ILE A 329 34.92 -12.47 1.72
C ILE A 329 35.26 -11.60 0.49
N MET A 330 36.51 -11.18 0.32
CA MET A 330 36.93 -10.42 -0.87
C MET A 330 36.64 -11.17 -2.15
N GLN A 331 36.99 -12.46 -2.22
CA GLN A 331 36.73 -13.25 -3.42
C GLN A 331 35.23 -13.34 -3.72
N ARG A 332 34.41 -13.57 -2.70
CA ARG A 332 32.94 -13.60 -2.84
C ARG A 332 32.37 -12.26 -3.32
N LEU A 333 32.85 -11.14 -2.78
CA LEU A 333 32.40 -9.80 -3.15
C LEU A 333 32.84 -9.41 -4.56
N ILE A 334 34.03 -9.83 -4.99
CA ILE A 334 34.53 -9.64 -6.36
C ILE A 334 33.65 -10.40 -7.36
N ASN A 335 33.28 -11.64 -7.03
CA ASN A 335 32.38 -12.44 -7.87
C ASN A 335 31.01 -11.78 -7.97
N LEU A 336 30.44 -11.36 -6.83
CA LEU A 336 29.15 -10.66 -6.80
C LEU A 336 29.19 -9.33 -7.59
N ALA A 337 30.27 -8.56 -7.49
CA ALA A 337 30.42 -7.34 -8.28
C ALA A 337 30.44 -7.64 -9.78
N THR A 338 31.11 -8.72 -10.18
CA THR A 338 31.15 -9.15 -11.59
C THR A 338 29.75 -9.52 -12.08
N GLU A 339 28.97 -10.27 -11.28
CA GLU A 339 27.58 -10.63 -11.60
C GLU A 339 26.67 -9.39 -11.72
N LEU A 340 26.87 -8.40 -10.86
CA LEU A 340 26.12 -7.14 -10.86
C LEU A 340 26.65 -6.10 -11.85
N GLN A 341 27.59 -6.48 -12.72
CA GLN A 341 28.23 -5.58 -13.71
C GLN A 341 28.93 -4.36 -13.08
N LEU A 342 29.33 -4.47 -11.80
CA LEU A 342 30.14 -3.49 -11.10
C LEU A 342 31.63 -3.79 -11.33
N PRO A 343 32.46 -2.80 -11.72
CA PRO A 343 33.89 -3.03 -11.92
C PRO A 343 34.56 -3.63 -10.68
N PRO A 344 35.16 -4.83 -10.77
CA PRO A 344 35.76 -5.51 -9.62
C PRO A 344 36.86 -4.70 -8.92
N GLU A 345 37.54 -3.82 -9.67
CA GLU A 345 38.55 -2.90 -9.15
C GLU A 345 37.98 -1.93 -8.11
N LEU A 346 36.70 -1.56 -8.20
CA LEU A 346 36.06 -0.71 -7.20
C LEU A 346 35.94 -1.42 -5.86
N VAL A 347 35.52 -2.69 -5.87
CA VAL A 347 35.45 -3.53 -4.65
C VAL A 347 36.83 -3.70 -4.05
N LYS A 348 37.84 -4.00 -4.87
CA LYS A 348 39.24 -4.14 -4.43
C LYS A 348 39.80 -2.88 -3.80
N LYS A 349 39.29 -1.69 -4.16
CA LYS A 349 39.70 -0.42 -3.56
C LYS A 349 38.94 -0.12 -2.27
N ILE A 350 37.62 -0.25 -2.26
CA ILE A 350 36.78 0.21 -1.14
C ILE A 350 36.81 -0.76 0.05
N TYR A 351 36.67 -2.07 -0.20
CA TYR A 351 36.46 -3.03 0.88
C TYR A 351 37.66 -3.22 1.82
N PRO A 352 38.92 -3.14 1.38
CA PRO A 352 40.05 -3.14 2.31
C PRO A 352 39.95 -2.04 3.36
N TYR A 353 39.54 -0.82 2.99
CA TYR A 353 39.33 0.27 3.95
C TYR A 353 38.17 -0.04 4.91
N ILE A 354 37.07 -0.60 4.40
CA ILE A 354 35.93 -1.02 5.24
C ILE A 354 36.34 -2.10 6.26
N PHE A 355 37.21 -3.03 5.87
CA PHE A 355 37.71 -4.08 6.75
C PHE A 355 38.68 -3.52 7.78
N GLU A 356 39.63 -2.70 7.35
CA GLU A 356 40.59 -2.04 8.22
C GLU A 356 39.88 -1.17 9.27
N PHE A 357 38.92 -0.34 8.86
CA PHE A 357 38.15 0.48 9.78
C PHE A 357 37.34 -0.37 10.77
N GLY A 358 36.80 -1.50 10.30
CA GLY A 358 36.14 -2.49 11.17
C GLY A 358 37.07 -3.05 12.24
N VAL A 359 38.29 -3.44 11.87
CA VAL A 359 39.31 -3.96 12.81
C VAL A 359 39.73 -2.87 13.79
N GLN A 360 40.03 -1.66 13.33
CA GLN A 360 40.40 -0.53 14.18
C GLN A 360 39.29 -0.18 15.18
N PHE A 361 38.04 -0.17 14.73
CA PHE A 361 36.88 0.08 15.58
C PHE A 361 36.71 -1.01 16.67
N GLN A 362 36.94 -2.27 16.33
CA GLN A 362 36.92 -3.37 17.31
C GLN A 362 38.02 -3.21 18.37
N ILE A 363 39.25 -2.89 17.95
CA ILE A 363 40.38 -2.66 18.86
C ILE A 363 40.09 -1.47 19.78
N LYS A 364 39.65 -0.33 19.23
CA LYS A 364 39.36 0.88 20.00
C LYS A 364 38.28 0.65 21.05
N ASN A 365 37.20 -0.05 20.70
CA ASN A 365 36.13 -0.36 21.65
C ASN A 365 36.58 -1.31 22.75
N LYS A 366 37.43 -2.29 22.45
CA LYS A 366 37.96 -3.20 23.48
C LYS A 366 38.89 -2.49 24.45
N LEU A 367 39.80 -1.64 23.96
CA LEU A 367 40.68 -0.85 24.82
C LEU A 367 39.91 0.11 25.74
N ALA A 368 38.78 0.65 25.26
CA ALA A 368 37.90 1.48 26.10
C ALA A 368 37.24 0.67 27.23
N ILE A 369 36.81 -0.55 26.95
CA ILE A 369 36.23 -1.47 27.97
C ILE A 369 37.30 -1.91 28.98
N ASP A 370 38.51 -2.24 28.53
CA ASP A 370 39.61 -2.65 29.42
C ASP A 370 40.02 -1.49 30.35
N ASN A 371 40.09 -0.25 29.85
CA ASN A 371 40.37 0.94 30.66
C ASN A 371 39.25 1.25 31.68
N GLU A 372 37.97 1.03 31.34
CA GLU A 372 36.84 1.17 32.28
C GLU A 372 36.84 0.05 33.35
N LEU A 373 37.28 -1.17 33.00
CA LEU A 373 37.47 -2.28 33.92
C LEU A 373 38.65 -2.03 34.89
N GLU A 374 39.77 -1.49 34.41
CA GLU A 374 40.90 -1.13 35.28
C GLU A 374 40.55 -0.01 36.27
N LEU A 375 39.75 0.98 35.86
CA LEU A 375 39.27 2.06 36.72
C LEU A 375 38.22 1.61 37.76
N SER A 376 37.56 0.47 37.54
CA SER A 376 36.56 -0.09 38.46
C SER A 376 37.12 -1.13 39.44
N ILE A 377 38.35 -1.60 39.25
CA ILE A 377 39.06 -2.50 40.18
C ILE A 377 39.94 -1.66 41.12
N CYS A 378 39.30 -0.97 42.07
CA CYS A 378 39.99 -0.43 43.26
C CYS A 378 39.93 -1.50 44.38
N PRO A 379 41.03 -1.84 45.06
CA PRO A 379 41.10 -3.06 45.88
C PRO A 379 40.23 -2.97 47.13
N ILE A 380 39.31 -3.93 47.30
CA ILE A 380 38.73 -4.25 48.60
C ILE A 380 39.79 -5.01 49.40
N GLY A 381 40.37 -4.34 50.41
CA GLY A 381 41.24 -4.91 51.42
C GLY A 381 42.62 -4.24 51.43
N GLY A 382 43.11 -3.64 52.50
CA GLY A 382 42.62 -3.53 53.87
C GLY A 382 43.81 -3.30 54.80
N ARG A 383 43.83 -2.14 55.47
CA ARG A 383 44.23 -1.85 56.87
C ARG A 383 44.62 -0.39 57.02
#